data_AF-A0A936FRV0-F1
#
_entry.id   AF-A0A936FRV0-F1
#
_cell.length_a   1.000
_cell.length_b   1.000
_cell.length_c   1.000
_cell.angle_alpha   90.00
_cell.angle_beta   90.00
_cell.angle_gamma   90.00
#
_symmetry.space_group_name_H-M   'P 1'
#
loop_
_entity.id
_entity.type
_entity.pdbx_description
1 polymer ?
#
loop_
_entity_poly.entity_id
_entity_poly.type
_entity_poly.pdbx_seq_one_letter_code
_entity_poly.pdbx_strand_id
1 'polypeptide(L)'
;MKKIALYLCLIYCFSCKKSGEFTVDCLSSNLQNGVIAFYPFNNGSIIDESPNNNDLSNLTAAKDTFDRVGNPNCAYYFDNSTDKKEFLTTKNAGFLNSLSKLSISLWLYPDDTITSKLGYQILLSRVIPFRCPDRKGQFWSVGLYGCN
;
A
#
# COMPACT_ATOMS: atom_id res chain seq x y z
N MET A 1 -29.80 42.12 -46.84
CA MET A 1 -28.93 42.21 -45.64
C MET A 1 -28.98 40.89 -44.91
N LYS A 2 -27.84 40.18 -44.87
CA LYS A 2 -27.67 38.80 -44.40
C LYS A 2 -27.85 38.71 -42.87
N LYS A 3 -28.67 37.79 -42.38
CA LYS A 3 -28.57 37.28 -41.00
C LYS A 3 -28.41 35.76 -41.08
N ILE A 4 -27.17 35.36 -41.29
CA ILE A 4 -26.74 33.96 -41.32
C ILE A 4 -26.81 33.45 -39.87
N ALA A 5 -27.71 32.49 -39.63
CA ALA A 5 -27.77 31.76 -38.38
C ALA A 5 -26.51 30.89 -38.25
N LEU A 6 -25.55 31.36 -37.48
CA LEU A 6 -24.38 30.57 -37.10
C LEU A 6 -24.71 29.90 -35.75
N TYR A 7 -25.37 28.74 -35.81
CA TYR A 7 -25.43 27.83 -34.68
C TYR A 7 -24.00 27.32 -34.45
N LEU A 8 -23.25 28.05 -33.63
CA LEU A 8 -22.02 27.56 -33.01
C LEU A 8 -22.43 26.39 -32.12
N CYS A 9 -22.35 25.20 -32.70
CA CYS A 9 -22.40 23.93 -32.02
C CYS A 9 -21.26 23.95 -30.99
N LEU A 10 -21.57 24.44 -29.78
CA LEU A 10 -20.80 24.21 -28.56
C LEU A 10 -20.92 22.72 -28.21
N ILE A 11 -20.46 21.87 -29.11
CA ILE A 11 -19.93 20.56 -28.74
C ILE A 11 -18.56 20.89 -28.17
N TYR A 12 -18.58 21.42 -26.94
CA TYR A 12 -17.45 21.27 -26.05
C TYR A 12 -17.34 19.77 -25.89
N CYS A 13 -16.48 19.15 -26.70
CA CYS A 13 -16.03 17.80 -26.46
C CYS A 13 -15.59 17.80 -25.01
N PHE A 14 -16.42 17.23 -24.13
CA PHE A 14 -15.92 16.66 -22.90
C PHE A 14 -14.87 15.68 -23.39
N SER A 15 -13.62 16.15 -23.45
CA SER A 15 -12.44 15.32 -23.54
C SER A 15 -12.52 14.49 -22.27
N CYS A 16 -13.22 13.37 -22.36
CA CYS A 16 -13.19 12.30 -21.41
C CYS A 16 -11.73 11.87 -21.46
N LYS A 17 -10.89 12.45 -20.58
CA LYS A 17 -9.58 11.89 -20.30
C LYS A 17 -9.92 10.45 -19.94
N LYS A 18 -9.53 9.50 -20.80
CA LYS A 18 -9.47 8.10 -20.38
C LYS A 18 -8.70 8.15 -19.07
N SER A 19 -9.39 7.82 -17.97
CA SER A 19 -8.75 7.61 -16.69
C SER A 19 -7.54 6.72 -16.96
N GLY A 20 -6.35 7.20 -16.62
CA GLY A 20 -5.11 6.46 -16.88
C GLY A 20 -5.30 5.03 -16.38
N GLU A 21 -5.17 4.07 -17.29
CA GLU A 21 -5.24 2.66 -16.92
C GLU A 21 -4.02 2.39 -16.06
N PHE A 22 -4.23 1.89 -14.84
CA PHE A 22 -3.14 1.50 -13.95
C PHE A 22 -2.39 0.35 -14.61
N THR A 23 -1.17 0.65 -15.07
CA THR A 23 -0.32 -0.30 -15.79
C THR A 23 1.00 -0.40 -15.06
N VAL A 24 1.34 -1.64 -14.68
CA VAL A 24 2.63 -1.98 -14.07
C VAL A 24 3.21 -3.07 -14.95
N ASP A 25 4.34 -2.78 -15.61
CA ASP A 25 4.94 -3.66 -16.62
C ASP A 25 5.20 -5.08 -16.11
N CYS A 26 5.46 -5.24 -14.81
CA CYS A 26 5.73 -6.53 -14.18
C CYS A 26 4.48 -7.24 -13.64
N LEU A 27 3.28 -6.67 -13.76
CA LEU A 27 2.02 -7.28 -13.36
C LEU A 27 1.22 -7.70 -14.59
N SER A 28 0.73 -8.94 -14.61
CA SER A 28 -0.21 -9.38 -15.66
C SER A 28 -1.49 -8.53 -15.64
N SER A 29 -2.12 -8.32 -16.80
CA SER A 29 -3.35 -7.54 -16.94
C SER A 29 -4.49 -7.99 -16.02
N ASN A 30 -4.58 -9.30 -15.77
CA ASN A 30 -5.58 -9.87 -14.85
C ASN A 30 -5.36 -9.43 -13.39
N LEU A 31 -4.10 -9.23 -12.97
CA LEU A 31 -3.78 -8.75 -11.63
C LEU A 31 -3.99 -7.24 -11.51
N GLN A 32 -3.71 -6.47 -12.58
CA GLN A 32 -3.90 -5.02 -12.60
C GLN A 32 -5.35 -4.62 -12.28
N ASN A 33 -6.34 -5.38 -12.77
CA ASN A 33 -7.76 -5.14 -12.50
C ASN A 33 -8.20 -5.40 -11.04
N GLY A 34 -7.41 -6.15 -10.27
CA GLY A 34 -7.73 -6.54 -8.90
C GLY A 34 -6.86 -5.87 -7.83
N VAL A 35 -5.97 -4.94 -8.22
CA VAL A 35 -5.07 -4.26 -7.30
C VAL A 35 -5.85 -3.25 -6.47
N ILE A 36 -5.80 -3.44 -5.15
CA ILE A 36 -6.45 -2.56 -4.17
C ILE A 36 -5.48 -1.49 -3.66
N ALA A 37 -4.20 -1.83 -3.53
CA ALA A 37 -3.14 -0.93 -3.13
C ALA A 37 -1.81 -1.41 -3.70
N PHE A 38 -0.95 -0.49 -4.13
CA PHE A 38 0.36 -0.77 -4.67
C PHE A 38 1.38 0.28 -4.21
N TYR A 39 2.38 -0.18 -3.48
CA TYR A 39 3.45 0.66 -2.91
C TYR A 39 4.81 0.16 -3.40
N PRO A 40 5.35 0.71 -4.50
CA PRO A 40 6.69 0.38 -4.94
C PRO A 40 7.78 1.11 -4.12
N PHE A 41 7.39 2.07 -3.29
CA PHE A 41 8.28 2.91 -2.48
C PHE A 41 9.31 3.72 -3.27
N ASN A 42 9.14 3.88 -4.59
CA ASN A 42 10.05 4.63 -5.45
C ASN A 42 10.27 6.05 -4.92
N ASN A 43 11.53 6.47 -4.81
CA ASN A 43 11.95 7.76 -4.27
C ASN A 43 11.41 8.04 -2.85
N GLY A 44 11.22 7.00 -2.03
CA GLY A 44 10.67 7.11 -0.68
C GLY A 44 9.18 7.43 -0.64
N SER A 45 8.47 7.31 -1.76
CA SER A 45 7.03 7.61 -1.83
C SER A 45 6.22 6.58 -1.03
N ILE A 46 5.29 7.07 -0.22
CA ILE A 46 4.30 6.26 0.50
C ILE A 46 2.88 6.44 -0.08
N ILE A 47 2.80 7.03 -1.28
CA ILE A 47 1.56 7.21 -2.03
C ILE A 47 1.17 5.90 -2.70
N ASP A 48 -0.13 5.59 -2.68
CA ASP A 48 -0.67 4.44 -3.41
C ASP A 48 -0.68 4.73 -4.90
N GLU A 49 0.10 3.97 -5.68
CA GLU A 49 0.11 4.11 -7.13
C GLU A 49 -1.06 3.38 -7.80
N SER A 50 -1.89 2.66 -7.04
CA SER A 50 -3.13 2.05 -7.54
C SER A 50 -4.23 3.10 -7.81
N PRO A 51 -5.28 2.76 -8.57
CA PRO A 51 -6.42 3.66 -8.78
C PRO A 51 -7.23 4.03 -7.53
N ASN A 52 -6.94 3.41 -6.37
CA ASN A 52 -7.79 3.49 -5.18
C ASN A 52 -7.36 4.56 -4.17
N ASN A 53 -6.21 5.22 -4.37
CA ASN A 53 -5.68 6.30 -3.52
C ASN A 53 -5.63 5.93 -2.03
N ASN A 54 -5.19 4.72 -1.69
CA ASN A 54 -5.09 4.24 -0.31
C ASN A 54 -3.80 4.72 0.39
N ASP A 55 -3.38 5.96 0.18
CA ASP A 55 -2.10 6.50 0.65
C ASP A 55 -1.78 6.16 2.11
N LEU A 56 -0.51 5.87 2.34
CA LEU A 56 0.02 5.60 3.66
C LEU A 56 0.47 6.92 4.34
N SER A 57 0.58 6.84 5.64
CA SER A 57 1.09 7.89 6.52
C SER A 57 2.16 7.27 7.42
N ASN A 58 3.27 7.98 7.56
CA ASN A 58 4.31 7.64 8.51
C ASN A 58 4.10 8.42 9.81
N LEU A 59 3.63 7.72 10.84
CA LEU A 59 3.41 8.30 12.18
C LEU A 59 4.54 7.93 13.15
N THR A 60 5.62 7.32 12.63
CA THR A 60 6.73 6.78 13.42
C THR A 60 8.06 7.26 12.84
N ALA A 61 9.17 6.70 13.31
CA ALA A 61 10.51 7.00 12.79
C ALA A 61 10.96 6.07 11.64
N ALA A 62 10.02 5.29 11.06
CA ALA A 62 10.30 4.46 9.89
C ALA A 62 10.87 5.32 8.77
N LYS A 63 11.83 4.78 8.01
CA LYS A 63 12.54 5.54 6.98
C LYS A 63 12.72 4.72 5.73
N ASP A 64 12.84 5.39 4.61
CA ASP A 64 13.22 4.76 3.36
C ASP A 64 14.66 4.22 3.42
N THR A 65 14.91 3.17 2.64
CA THR A 65 16.18 2.42 2.60
C THR A 65 16.42 1.84 1.21
N PHE A 66 17.52 1.11 1.09
CA PHE A 66 17.91 0.40 -0.13
C PHE A 66 16.99 -0.80 -0.39
N ASP A 67 16.62 -0.99 -1.65
CA ASP A 67 15.94 -2.21 -2.09
C ASP A 67 16.89 -3.41 -2.19
N ARG A 68 16.36 -4.55 -2.64
CA ARG A 68 17.10 -5.82 -2.79
C ARG A 68 18.25 -5.78 -3.81
N VAL A 69 18.29 -4.79 -4.71
CA VAL A 69 19.38 -4.62 -5.69
C VAL A 69 20.27 -3.41 -5.38
N GLY A 70 20.04 -2.74 -4.23
CA GLY A 70 20.83 -1.61 -3.79
C GLY A 70 20.37 -0.25 -4.35
N ASN A 71 19.16 -0.14 -4.89
CA ASN A 71 18.60 1.15 -5.26
C ASN A 71 18.19 1.91 -3.99
N PRO A 72 18.69 3.14 -3.76
CA PRO A 72 18.30 3.94 -2.61
C PRO A 72 16.83 4.36 -2.70
N ASN A 73 16.19 4.52 -1.54
CA ASN A 73 14.85 5.07 -1.41
C ASN A 73 13.79 4.26 -2.19
N CYS A 74 13.92 2.94 -2.21
CA CYS A 74 13.02 2.02 -2.93
C CYS A 74 12.46 0.91 -2.01
N ALA A 75 12.72 1.00 -0.71
CA ALA A 75 12.17 0.14 0.31
C ALA A 75 11.99 0.95 1.60
N TYR A 76 11.30 0.39 2.59
CA TYR A 76 11.14 0.99 3.91
C TYR A 76 11.73 0.11 5.00
N TYR A 77 12.48 0.72 5.91
CA TYR A 77 13.06 0.10 7.09
C TYR A 77 12.18 0.38 8.31
N PHE A 78 11.99 -0.66 9.11
CA PHE A 78 11.20 -0.63 10.33
C PHE A 78 12.04 -1.17 11.49
N ASP A 79 12.38 -0.30 12.44
CA ASP A 79 12.98 -0.67 13.71
C ASP A 79 11.88 -1.14 14.67
N ASN A 80 11.89 -2.45 14.94
CA ASN A 80 10.97 -3.11 15.86
C ASN A 80 11.70 -3.60 17.12
N SER A 81 12.71 -2.85 17.57
CA SER A 81 13.36 -3.04 18.88
C SER A 81 12.38 -2.94 20.03
N THR A 82 12.76 -3.45 21.20
CA THR A 82 11.89 -3.51 22.40
C THR A 82 11.14 -2.19 22.68
N ASP A 83 11.80 -1.05 22.42
CA ASP A 83 11.27 0.29 22.69
C ASP A 83 10.68 0.99 21.45
N LYS A 84 10.83 0.42 20.25
CA LYS A 84 10.35 0.99 19.00
C LYS A 84 9.31 0.10 18.34
N LYS A 85 8.27 0.73 17.80
CA LYS A 85 7.16 0.07 17.11
C LYS A 85 6.86 0.86 15.87
N GLU A 86 7.75 0.77 14.89
CA GLU A 86 7.65 1.50 13.64
C GLU A 86 6.62 0.86 12.71
N PHE A 87 5.85 1.71 12.01
CA PHE A 87 4.84 1.27 11.05
C PHE A 87 4.46 2.38 10.08
N LEU A 88 3.98 1.97 8.90
CA LEU A 88 3.20 2.80 8.00
C LEU A 88 1.72 2.43 8.13
N THR A 89 0.82 3.42 8.06
CA THR A 89 -0.61 3.19 8.23
C THR A 89 -1.46 4.05 7.30
N THR A 90 -2.66 3.59 6.96
CA THR A 90 -3.66 4.40 6.26
C THR A 90 -4.83 4.71 7.19
N LYS A 91 -5.44 5.89 7.04
CA LYS A 91 -6.53 6.36 7.92
C LYS A 91 -7.83 5.57 7.72
N ASN A 92 -8.07 5.05 6.52
CA ASN A 92 -9.32 4.39 6.17
C ASN A 92 -9.06 3.01 5.56
N ALA A 93 -9.13 1.97 6.38
CA ALA A 93 -9.04 0.57 5.94
C ALA A 93 -10.42 -0.04 5.56
N GLY A 94 -11.45 0.79 5.35
CA GLY A 94 -12.82 0.35 5.06
C GLY A 94 -12.96 -0.40 3.73
N PHE A 95 -12.05 -0.16 2.78
CA PHE A 95 -11.97 -0.87 1.50
C PHE A 95 -11.74 -2.39 1.67
N LEU A 96 -11.26 -2.83 2.84
CA LEU A 96 -11.08 -4.24 3.16
C LEU A 96 -12.36 -4.93 3.66
N ASN A 97 -13.43 -4.19 3.96
CA ASN A 97 -14.61 -4.72 4.66
C ASN A 97 -15.48 -5.63 3.79
N SER A 98 -15.51 -5.39 2.48
CA SER A 98 -16.38 -6.06 1.51
C SER A 98 -15.68 -7.16 0.71
N LEU A 99 -14.44 -7.50 1.08
CA LEU A 99 -13.64 -8.48 0.36
C LEU A 99 -14.03 -9.91 0.75
N SER A 100 -14.40 -10.72 -0.23
CA SER A 100 -14.62 -12.17 -0.06
C SER A 100 -13.33 -12.98 -0.18
N LYS A 101 -12.32 -12.43 -0.86
CA LYS A 101 -10.99 -13.01 -1.07
C LYS A 101 -9.96 -11.89 -1.04
N LEU A 102 -8.81 -12.16 -0.43
CA LEU A 102 -7.68 -11.23 -0.35
C LEU A 102 -6.39 -12.01 -0.66
N SER A 103 -5.50 -11.38 -1.43
CA SER A 103 -4.15 -11.87 -1.67
C SER A 103 -3.18 -10.73 -1.42
N ILE A 104 -2.06 -11.03 -0.76
CA ILE A 104 -1.03 -10.06 -0.40
C ILE A 104 0.28 -10.59 -0.94
N SER A 105 1.06 -9.74 -1.61
CA SER A 105 2.42 -10.04 -2.07
C SER A 105 3.34 -8.91 -1.58
N LEU A 106 4.46 -9.28 -0.97
CA LEU A 106 5.43 -8.32 -0.44
C LEU A 106 6.84 -8.91 -0.45
N TRP A 107 7.83 -8.04 -0.57
CA TRP A 107 9.24 -8.37 -0.33
C TRP A 107 9.61 -8.00 1.10
N LEU A 108 10.32 -8.89 1.79
CA LEU A 108 10.76 -8.70 3.16
C LEU A 108 12.22 -9.13 3.30
N TYR A 109 12.98 -8.34 4.06
CA TYR A 109 14.33 -8.70 4.49
C TYR A 109 14.39 -8.57 6.02
N PRO A 110 14.49 -9.68 6.77
CA PRO A 110 14.69 -9.62 8.21
C PRO A 110 16.12 -9.17 8.52
N ASP A 111 16.27 -7.99 9.12
CA ASP A 111 17.53 -7.48 9.63
C ASP A 111 17.66 -7.93 11.10
N ASP A 112 18.21 -9.13 11.31
CA ASP A 112 18.25 -9.89 12.58
C ASP A 112 19.17 -9.27 13.64
N THR A 113 18.92 -8.01 14.02
CA THR A 113 19.65 -7.36 15.13
C THR A 113 19.00 -7.62 16.48
N ILE A 114 17.78 -8.18 16.54
CA ILE A 114 17.03 -8.32 17.79
C ILE A 114 16.39 -9.70 17.90
N THR A 115 17.14 -10.60 18.53
CA THR A 115 16.64 -11.82 19.17
C THR A 115 15.75 -11.45 20.36
N SER A 116 14.54 -10.97 20.13
CA SER A 116 13.55 -10.94 21.22
C SER A 116 13.13 -12.39 21.49
N LYS A 117 13.43 -12.87 22.70
CA LYS A 117 13.26 -14.25 23.16
C LYS A 117 11.81 -14.79 23.14
N LEU A 118 10.84 -14.08 22.55
CA LEU A 118 9.47 -14.53 22.32
C LEU A 118 9.00 -14.00 20.95
N GLY A 119 9.10 -14.86 19.93
CA GLY A 119 9.24 -14.49 18.52
C GLY A 119 7.95 -14.33 17.73
N TYR A 120 7.22 -13.23 17.90
CA TYR A 120 6.18 -12.81 16.96
C TYR A 120 6.49 -11.44 16.37
N GLN A 121 6.66 -11.36 15.05
CA GLN A 121 6.81 -10.10 14.30
C GLN A 121 5.59 -9.89 13.42
N ILE A 122 4.94 -8.72 13.50
CA ILE A 122 3.77 -8.40 12.66
C ILE A 122 4.25 -7.75 11.38
N LEU A 123 3.85 -8.30 10.23
CA LEU A 123 4.14 -7.74 8.90
C LEU A 123 3.01 -6.83 8.42
N LEU A 124 1.76 -7.23 8.64
CA LEU A 124 0.58 -6.47 8.23
C LEU A 124 -0.53 -6.67 9.25
N SER A 125 -1.23 -5.59 9.62
CA SER A 125 -2.37 -5.63 10.53
C SER A 125 -3.44 -4.64 10.07
N ARG A 126 -4.70 -5.00 10.28
CA ARG A 126 -5.83 -4.10 10.00
C ARG A 126 -6.05 -3.05 11.10
N VAL A 127 -5.51 -3.24 12.32
CA VAL A 127 -5.84 -2.39 13.48
C VAL A 127 -4.61 -2.02 14.32
N ILE A 128 -4.70 -0.82 14.91
CA ILE A 128 -3.87 -0.27 15.98
C ILE A 128 -4.76 -0.10 17.23
N PRO A 129 -4.34 -0.52 18.45
CA PRO A 129 -3.05 -1.08 18.78
C PRO A 129 -2.92 -2.56 18.35
N PHE A 130 -1.68 -2.97 18.09
CA PHE A 130 -1.33 -4.34 17.71
C PHE A 130 -1.76 -5.35 18.78
N ARG A 131 -2.77 -6.17 18.48
CA ARG A 131 -3.22 -7.25 19.37
C ARG A 131 -2.98 -8.60 18.70
N CYS A 132 -1.86 -9.25 19.04
CA CYS A 132 -1.59 -10.64 18.71
C CYS A 132 -1.49 -11.48 19.99
N PRO A 133 -2.06 -12.71 20.05
CA PRO A 133 -2.94 -13.36 19.09
C PRO A 133 -4.42 -13.13 19.45
N ASP A 134 -5.12 -12.19 18.80
CA ASP A 134 -6.58 -12.11 18.95
C ASP A 134 -7.26 -13.01 17.90
N ARG A 135 -7.78 -14.15 18.36
CA ARG A 135 -8.54 -15.11 17.53
C ARG A 135 -10.06 -14.84 17.52
N LYS A 136 -10.54 -13.75 18.14
CA LYS A 136 -11.97 -13.52 18.42
C LYS A 136 -12.69 -12.54 17.49
N GLY A 137 -12.19 -12.35 16.27
CA GLY A 137 -13.12 -12.21 15.13
C GLY A 137 -13.55 -10.82 14.68
N GLN A 138 -12.68 -9.80 14.76
CA GLN A 138 -12.89 -8.56 13.98
C GLN A 138 -11.62 -8.04 13.30
N PHE A 139 -10.47 -8.65 13.60
CA PHE A 139 -9.16 -8.15 13.22
C PHE A 139 -8.32 -9.31 12.71
N TRP A 140 -7.55 -9.06 11.65
CA TRP A 140 -6.58 -10.01 11.12
C TRP A 140 -5.21 -9.34 11.10
N SER A 141 -4.18 -10.16 11.27
CA SER A 141 -2.79 -9.78 11.09
C SER A 141 -2.03 -10.94 10.45
N VAL A 142 -1.02 -10.58 9.66
CA VAL A 142 -0.03 -11.50 9.11
C VAL A 142 1.27 -11.21 9.84
N GLY A 143 1.89 -12.23 10.40
CA GLY A 143 3.14 -12.11 11.13
C GLY A 143 4.02 -13.33 10.96
N LEU A 144 5.30 -13.16 11.24
CA LEU A 144 6.28 -14.23 11.34
C LEU A 144 6.32 -14.75 12.77
N TYR A 145 6.35 -16.07 12.90
CA TYR A 145 6.66 -16.74 14.15
C TYR A 145 8.02 -17.41 14.02
N GLY A 146 8.97 -16.97 14.85
CA GLY A 146 10.29 -17.60 14.96
C GLY A 146 10.19 -18.82 15.86
N CYS A 147 10.33 -20.02 15.30
CA CYS A 147 10.61 -21.21 16.09
C CYS A 147 12.11 -21.22 16.39
N ASN A 148 12.48 -20.92 17.64
CA ASN A 148 13.81 -21.25 18.16
C ASN A 148 13.85 -22.72 18.58
#